data_AF-M5RFF9-F1
#
_entry.id   AF-M5RFF9-F1
#
_cell.length_a   1.000
_cell.length_b   1.000
_cell.length_c   1.000
_cell.angle_alpha   90.00
_cell.angle_beta   90.00
_cell.angle_gamma   90.00
#
_symmetry.space_group_name_H-M   'P 1'
#
loop_
_entity.id
_entity.type
_entity.pdbx_description
1 polymer ?
#
loop_
_entity_poly.entity_id
_entity_poly.type
_entity_poly.pdbx_seq_one_letter_code
_entity_poly.pdbx_strand_id
1 'polypeptide(L)'
;MCGITGFWNPSRTNERELRFTLDRMLDVLDHRGPDERGSKFYLNNGVALGHTRLSIVGLSHGHQPIESAEGDYAITVNGELYGYKRVRTQLACQQYDCSGKSDSAIALPLYLRDGLSFVDQLRGEFAIVLYDDRKKRLILIRDRFGIKPLYYSVNDNGVVWGSEVKSILKHPDVTPKLCPKAALHQMMQVMVPGSTAFEGVHALQPGHMLVAEMRNGRLETKTERWWDFVFPTSHDPNPDPAEYVQGVQDRLIDAVATRLEADVPVGCYLSGGIDSCSILGLATTLQQSPVKAFTIAFDSDEYDESNIAKLMADRTGAEQELLRLTEKELYGPAFERATWHAERTFYNTLAVAKWHMSRRVRACNYKAVVTGEGSDELFGGYPFFKRDWLGREDEGGLFAGAILSEEDMTHPAWEDLCGFTPSFMQPWMLVLER
;
A
#
# COMPACT_ATOMS: atom_id res chain seq x y z
N MET A 1 6.22 -5.53 6.69
CA MET A 1 6.54 -4.60 5.57
C MET A 1 7.62 -3.65 6.08
N CYS A 2 8.52 -3.10 5.28
CA CYS A 2 9.45 -2.11 5.83
C CYS A 2 8.75 -0.80 6.25
N GLY A 3 9.42 0.01 7.06
CA GLY A 3 9.06 1.40 7.35
C GLY A 3 10.13 2.34 6.85
N ILE A 4 9.75 3.43 6.19
CA ILE A 4 10.65 4.52 5.80
C ILE A 4 10.18 5.82 6.46
N THR A 5 11.10 6.64 6.91
CA THR A 5 10.79 7.93 7.54
C THR A 5 11.98 8.87 7.50
N GLY A 6 11.75 10.13 7.77
CA GLY A 6 12.81 11.12 7.83
C GLY A 6 12.31 12.53 7.63
N PHE A 7 13.25 13.45 7.55
CA PHE A 7 12.99 14.85 7.33
C PHE A 7 14.17 15.55 6.66
N TRP A 8 13.87 16.65 6.00
CA TRP A 8 14.82 17.64 5.53
C TRP A 8 14.42 18.99 6.09
N ASN A 9 15.18 19.46 7.07
CA ASN A 9 15.04 20.79 7.65
C ASN A 9 16.39 21.53 7.58
N PRO A 10 16.58 22.43 6.59
CA PRO A 10 17.86 23.14 6.38
C PRO A 10 18.35 23.96 7.57
N SER A 11 17.47 24.33 8.50
CA SER A 11 17.82 25.11 9.70
C SER A 11 18.32 24.24 10.86
N ARG A 12 18.08 22.92 10.82
CA ARG A 12 18.51 21.97 11.85
C ARG A 12 19.72 21.19 11.36
N THR A 13 20.92 21.58 11.81
CA THR A 13 22.17 20.89 11.44
C THR A 13 22.86 20.20 12.63
N ASN A 14 22.27 20.29 13.82
CA ASN A 14 22.80 19.65 15.03
C ASN A 14 22.55 18.13 14.99
N GLU A 15 23.62 17.33 15.01
CA GLU A 15 23.54 15.87 14.95
C GLU A 15 22.68 15.26 16.06
N ARG A 16 22.84 15.73 17.31
CA ARG A 16 22.09 15.18 18.45
C ARG A 16 20.59 15.41 18.29
N GLU A 17 20.20 16.59 17.83
CA GLU A 17 18.80 16.94 17.56
C GLU A 17 18.22 16.11 16.41
N LEU A 18 19.00 15.97 15.33
CA LEU A 18 18.61 15.17 14.16
C LEU A 18 18.35 13.72 14.55
N ARG A 19 19.32 13.14 15.26
CA ARG A 19 19.28 11.76 15.72
C ARG A 19 18.14 11.51 16.69
N PHE A 20 17.97 12.38 17.69
CA PHE A 20 16.86 12.29 18.64
C PHE A 20 15.49 12.34 17.96
N THR A 21 15.33 13.23 16.98
CA THR A 21 14.07 13.35 16.24
C THR A 21 13.81 12.12 15.38
N LEU A 22 14.80 11.71 14.57
CA LEU A 22 14.68 10.53 13.71
C LEU A 22 14.40 9.27 14.53
N ASP A 23 15.05 9.13 15.70
CA ASP A 23 14.90 7.93 16.50
C ASP A 23 13.47 7.74 16.99
N ARG A 24 12.80 8.81 17.41
CA ARG A 24 11.38 8.76 17.81
C ARG A 24 10.45 8.43 16.65
N MET A 25 10.77 8.89 15.44
CA MET A 25 10.00 8.57 14.23
C MET A 25 10.13 7.09 13.87
N LEU A 26 11.33 6.52 14.01
CA LEU A 26 11.61 5.10 13.78
C LEU A 26 10.97 4.18 14.84
N ASP A 27 10.96 4.59 16.10
CA ASP A 27 10.40 3.78 17.20
C ASP A 27 8.93 3.39 16.97
N VAL A 28 8.14 4.27 16.36
CA VAL A 28 6.72 4.00 16.06
C VAL A 28 6.49 3.22 14.76
N LEU A 29 7.57 2.86 14.05
CA LEU A 29 7.57 2.04 12.83
C LEU A 29 8.20 0.65 13.03
N ASP A 30 8.61 0.31 14.25
CA ASP A 30 9.26 -0.97 14.58
C ASP A 30 8.38 -2.19 14.22
N HIS A 31 7.05 -2.09 14.44
CA HIS A 31 6.10 -3.15 14.10
C HIS A 31 6.06 -3.48 12.60
N ARG A 32 6.52 -2.56 11.75
CA ARG A 32 6.61 -2.79 10.31
C ARG A 32 7.81 -3.70 10.02
N GLY A 33 8.99 -3.25 10.44
CA GLY A 33 10.28 -3.84 10.10
C GLY A 33 11.12 -4.17 11.35
N PRO A 34 10.80 -5.27 12.04
CA PRO A 34 11.45 -5.64 13.31
C PRO A 34 12.81 -6.33 13.15
N ASP A 35 13.27 -6.60 11.91
CA ASP A 35 14.48 -7.40 11.70
C ASP A 35 15.74 -6.53 11.77
N GLU A 36 15.72 -5.32 11.21
CA GLU A 36 16.86 -4.39 11.21
C GLU A 36 16.39 -2.92 11.22
N ARG A 37 17.27 -2.01 11.64
CA ARG A 37 17.05 -0.56 11.60
C ARG A 37 18.31 0.13 11.10
N GLY A 38 18.13 1.12 10.23
CA GLY A 38 19.22 1.92 9.69
C GLY A 38 18.87 3.39 9.60
N SER A 39 19.91 4.22 9.57
CA SER A 39 19.78 5.67 9.43
C SER A 39 20.95 6.27 8.66
N LYS A 40 20.69 7.36 7.94
CA LYS A 40 21.69 8.17 7.25
C LYS A 40 21.42 9.64 7.50
N PHE A 41 22.49 10.38 7.80
CA PHE A 41 22.43 11.81 8.08
C PHE A 41 23.30 12.59 7.09
N TYR A 42 22.77 13.71 6.60
CA TYR A 42 23.55 14.75 5.91
C TYR A 42 23.49 16.01 6.77
N LEU A 43 24.34 16.06 7.79
CA LEU A 43 24.30 17.06 8.87
C LEU A 43 24.31 18.50 8.35
N ASN A 44 25.17 18.79 7.37
CA ASN A 44 25.32 20.13 6.79
C ASN A 44 24.07 20.62 6.04
N ASN A 45 23.17 19.72 5.67
CA ASN A 45 21.94 20.06 4.95
C ASN A 45 20.68 19.85 5.81
N GLY A 46 20.83 19.34 7.04
CA GLY A 46 19.72 19.02 7.91
C GLY A 46 18.81 17.90 7.40
N VAL A 47 19.40 16.86 6.79
CA VAL A 47 18.66 15.70 6.28
C VAL A 47 18.92 14.48 7.15
N ALA A 48 17.86 13.77 7.49
CA ALA A 48 17.88 12.50 8.17
C ALA A 48 16.95 11.50 7.47
N LEU A 49 17.49 10.37 7.04
CA LEU A 49 16.74 9.24 6.48
C LEU A 49 16.78 8.07 7.46
N GLY A 50 15.66 7.40 7.65
CA GLY A 50 15.53 6.25 8.52
C GLY A 50 14.75 5.12 7.86
N HIS A 51 15.13 3.88 8.19
CA HIS A 51 14.49 2.67 7.70
C HIS A 51 14.33 1.63 8.82
N THR A 52 13.19 0.95 8.85
CA THR A 52 12.95 -0.28 9.60
C THR A 52 12.69 -1.42 8.61
N ARG A 53 13.36 -2.55 8.77
CA ARG A 53 13.41 -3.62 7.76
C ARG A 53 12.63 -4.85 8.19
N LEU A 54 11.78 -5.35 7.29
CA LEU A 54 11.32 -6.73 7.31
C LEU A 54 12.02 -7.46 6.17
N SER A 55 12.87 -8.42 6.48
CA SER A 55 13.70 -9.14 5.51
C SER A 55 12.87 -10.22 4.80
N ILE A 56 12.51 -9.95 3.54
CA ILE A 56 11.78 -10.86 2.62
C ILE A 56 12.69 -11.37 1.48
N VAL A 57 13.45 -10.46 0.86
CA VAL A 57 14.45 -10.76 -0.19
C VAL A 57 15.83 -10.23 0.23
N GLY A 58 16.88 -10.99 -0.05
CA GLY A 58 18.26 -10.61 0.25
C GLY A 58 18.53 -10.53 1.75
N LEU A 59 18.16 -11.58 2.50
CA LEU A 59 18.06 -11.58 3.97
C LEU A 59 19.26 -10.93 4.70
N SER A 60 20.49 -11.17 4.24
CA SER A 60 21.73 -10.66 4.85
C SER A 60 22.36 -9.46 4.13
N HIS A 61 21.80 -8.98 3.02
CA HIS A 61 22.41 -7.98 2.13
C HIS A 61 21.39 -6.94 1.64
N GLY A 62 20.44 -6.58 2.50
CA GLY A 62 19.37 -5.62 2.17
C GLY A 62 19.25 -4.49 3.19
N HIS A 63 20.33 -4.18 3.93
CA HIS A 63 20.37 -3.05 4.85
C HIS A 63 20.06 -1.74 4.11
N GLN A 64 19.27 -0.86 4.74
CA GLN A 64 18.91 0.44 4.19
C GLN A 64 19.03 1.52 5.29
N PRO A 65 19.32 2.79 4.96
CA PRO A 65 19.45 3.36 3.61
C PRO A 65 20.57 2.74 2.77
N ILE A 66 20.32 2.56 1.47
CA ILE A 66 21.33 2.13 0.51
C ILE A 66 22.07 3.37 0.04
N GLU A 67 23.39 3.34 0.09
CA GLU A 67 24.25 4.50 -0.16
C GLU A 67 25.12 4.27 -1.41
N SER A 68 25.46 5.36 -2.10
CA SER A 68 26.54 5.34 -3.09
C SER A 68 27.90 5.17 -2.39
N ALA A 69 28.92 4.69 -3.11
CA ALA A 69 30.27 4.52 -2.56
C ALA A 69 30.86 5.81 -1.95
N GLU A 70 30.57 6.96 -2.56
CA GLU A 70 31.01 8.28 -2.10
C GLU A 70 30.11 8.88 -1.00
N GLY A 71 28.97 8.24 -0.69
CA GLY A 71 27.98 8.75 0.26
C GLY A 71 27.11 9.93 -0.22
N ASP A 72 27.28 10.37 -1.47
CA ASP A 72 26.54 11.47 -2.10
C ASP A 72 25.03 11.20 -2.29
N TYR A 73 24.65 9.92 -2.30
CA TYR A 73 23.28 9.49 -2.49
C TYR A 73 22.87 8.50 -1.41
N ALA A 74 21.62 8.62 -0.96
CA ALA A 74 21.00 7.64 -0.09
C ALA A 74 19.56 7.37 -0.53
N ILE A 75 19.17 6.10 -0.57
CA ILE A 75 17.81 5.68 -0.90
C ILE A 75 17.25 4.74 0.18
N THR A 76 15.97 4.89 0.46
CA THR A 76 15.18 3.95 1.26
C THR A 76 13.98 3.47 0.46
N VAL A 77 13.67 2.20 0.60
CA VAL A 77 12.63 1.49 -0.15
C VAL A 77 11.80 0.69 0.86
N ASN A 78 10.50 0.96 0.89
CA ASN A 78 9.50 0.07 1.45
C ASN A 78 8.69 -0.52 0.30
N GLY A 79 8.97 -1.75 -0.08
CA GLY A 79 8.37 -2.34 -1.26
C GLY A 79 9.04 -3.63 -1.70
N GLU A 80 8.53 -4.17 -2.80
CA GLU A 80 9.12 -5.28 -3.56
C GLU A 80 9.25 -4.83 -5.02
N LEU A 81 10.48 -4.82 -5.53
CA LEU A 81 10.78 -4.50 -6.93
C LEU A 81 10.85 -5.79 -7.75
N TYR A 82 9.75 -6.10 -8.41
CA TYR A 82 9.59 -7.30 -9.22
C TYR A 82 10.48 -7.33 -10.46
N GLY A 83 10.95 -8.52 -10.85
CA GLY A 83 11.83 -8.69 -12.00
C GLY A 83 13.22 -8.07 -11.82
N TYR A 84 13.60 -7.72 -10.59
CA TYR A 84 14.88 -7.07 -10.27
C TYR A 84 16.11 -7.86 -10.76
N LYS A 85 16.05 -9.20 -10.81
CA LYS A 85 17.17 -10.03 -11.28
C LYS A 85 17.60 -9.64 -12.69
N ARG A 86 16.64 -9.44 -13.60
CA ARG A 86 16.89 -9.01 -14.99
C ARG A 86 17.49 -7.62 -15.03
N VAL A 87 16.91 -6.68 -14.27
CA VAL A 87 17.37 -5.28 -14.22
C VAL A 87 18.77 -5.19 -13.65
N ARG A 88 19.06 -5.95 -12.57
CA ARG A 88 20.38 -6.06 -11.96
C ARG A 88 21.42 -6.55 -12.97
N THR A 89 21.11 -7.60 -13.74
CA THR A 89 22.02 -8.09 -14.79
C THR A 89 22.29 -7.01 -15.84
N GLN A 90 21.27 -6.28 -16.28
CA GLN A 90 21.43 -5.18 -17.24
C GLN A 90 22.33 -4.05 -16.70
N LEU A 91 22.12 -3.65 -15.44
CA LEU A 91 22.94 -2.63 -14.77
C LEU A 91 24.39 -3.07 -14.59
N ALA A 92 24.61 -4.33 -14.19
CA ALA A 92 25.95 -4.88 -14.05
C ALA A 92 26.72 -4.93 -15.39
N CYS A 93 26.04 -5.26 -16.50
CA CYS A 93 26.63 -5.18 -17.85
C CYS A 93 27.02 -3.74 -18.24
N GLN A 94 26.38 -2.73 -17.64
CA GLN A 94 26.66 -1.32 -17.82
C GLN A 94 27.63 -0.77 -16.75
N GLN A 95 28.27 -1.65 -15.97
CA GLN A 95 29.25 -1.30 -14.93
C GLN A 95 28.71 -0.46 -13.77
N TYR A 96 27.38 -0.48 -13.54
CA TYR A 96 26.82 0.04 -12.30
C TYR A 96 27.02 -0.96 -11.15
N ASP A 97 27.36 -0.47 -9.96
CA ASP A 97 27.45 -1.30 -8.78
C ASP A 97 26.05 -1.76 -8.36
N CYS A 98 25.85 -3.07 -8.39
CA CYS A 98 24.65 -3.75 -7.90
C CYS A 98 25.04 -4.93 -7.02
N SER A 99 25.98 -4.73 -6.11
CA SER A 99 26.50 -5.75 -5.18
C SER A 99 25.44 -6.33 -4.23
N GLY A 100 24.32 -5.63 -4.03
CA GLY A 100 23.20 -6.09 -3.21
C GLY A 100 22.38 -7.23 -3.83
N LYS A 101 22.00 -8.21 -3.00
CA LYS A 101 21.10 -9.30 -3.42
C LYS A 101 19.62 -8.96 -3.26
N SER A 102 19.28 -7.96 -2.45
CA SER A 102 17.91 -7.44 -2.33
C SER A 102 17.45 -6.82 -3.66
N ASP A 103 16.16 -6.98 -3.93
CA ASP A 103 15.42 -6.27 -4.98
C ASP A 103 15.62 -4.75 -4.91
N SER A 104 15.60 -4.16 -3.72
CA SER A 104 15.77 -2.72 -3.47
C SER A 104 17.12 -2.18 -3.95
N ALA A 105 18.12 -3.04 -4.12
CA ALA A 105 19.47 -2.66 -4.56
C ALA A 105 19.52 -2.12 -6.00
N ILE A 106 18.50 -2.37 -6.83
CA ILE A 106 18.46 -1.83 -8.19
C ILE A 106 18.10 -0.34 -8.23
N ALA A 107 17.46 0.18 -7.18
CA ALA A 107 16.80 1.49 -7.23
C ALA A 107 17.78 2.65 -7.36
N LEU A 108 18.86 2.66 -6.57
CA LEU A 108 19.88 3.70 -6.64
C LEU A 108 20.65 3.68 -7.97
N PRO A 109 21.17 2.53 -8.46
CA PRO A 109 21.79 2.44 -9.78
C PRO A 109 20.88 2.91 -10.93
N LEU A 110 19.59 2.58 -10.90
CA LEU A 110 18.62 3.06 -11.88
C LEU A 110 18.52 4.59 -11.84
N TYR A 111 18.43 5.21 -10.66
CA TYR A 111 18.43 6.67 -10.53
C TYR A 111 19.73 7.30 -11.07
N LEU A 112 20.88 6.70 -10.77
CA LEU A 112 22.17 7.20 -11.27
C LEU A 112 22.25 7.16 -12.80
N ARG A 113 21.58 6.19 -13.45
CA ARG A 113 21.51 6.07 -14.91
C ARG A 113 20.50 7.02 -15.54
N ASP A 114 19.27 7.03 -15.04
CA ASP A 114 18.11 7.61 -15.73
C ASP A 114 17.60 8.91 -15.09
N GLY A 115 18.15 9.33 -13.95
CA GLY A 115 17.63 10.46 -13.20
C GLY A 115 16.21 10.20 -12.70
N LEU A 116 15.30 11.17 -12.85
CA LEU A 116 13.91 11.04 -12.37
C LEU A 116 13.09 9.99 -13.13
N SER A 117 13.42 9.71 -14.39
CA SER A 117 12.71 8.74 -15.23
C SER A 117 12.99 7.28 -14.85
N PHE A 118 13.87 7.04 -13.87
CA PHE A 118 14.19 5.69 -13.41
C PHE A 118 12.97 4.93 -12.89
N VAL A 119 11.96 5.65 -12.40
CA VAL A 119 10.71 5.07 -11.90
C VAL A 119 9.95 4.29 -12.98
N ASP A 120 10.10 4.65 -14.25
CA ASP A 120 9.44 3.98 -15.37
C ASP A 120 9.95 2.55 -15.56
N GLN A 121 11.18 2.27 -15.12
CA GLN A 121 11.79 0.96 -15.16
C GLN A 121 11.37 0.06 -13.99
N LEU A 122 10.71 0.63 -12.97
CA LEU A 122 10.29 -0.10 -11.79
C LEU A 122 8.96 -0.81 -12.03
N ARG A 123 8.94 -2.12 -11.75
CA ARG A 123 7.74 -2.94 -11.64
C ARG A 123 7.65 -3.38 -10.18
N GLY A 124 6.54 -3.12 -9.51
CA GLY A 124 6.45 -3.44 -8.08
C GLY A 124 5.40 -2.66 -7.33
N GLU A 125 5.35 -2.96 -6.03
CA GLU A 125 4.65 -2.20 -5.00
C GLU A 125 5.72 -1.53 -4.14
N PHE A 126 5.75 -0.20 -4.05
CA PHE A 126 6.85 0.51 -3.44
C PHE A 126 6.52 1.94 -2.99
N ALA A 127 7.16 2.32 -1.90
CA ALA A 127 7.40 3.69 -1.50
C ALA A 127 8.91 3.87 -1.46
N ILE A 128 9.43 4.86 -2.18
CA ILE A 128 10.86 5.14 -2.29
C ILE A 128 11.13 6.56 -1.82
N VAL A 129 12.18 6.75 -1.02
CA VAL A 129 12.72 8.08 -0.71
C VAL A 129 14.20 8.12 -1.02
N LEU A 130 14.60 9.03 -1.91
CA LEU A 130 15.98 9.25 -2.32
C LEU A 130 16.42 10.68 -1.96
N TYR A 131 17.61 10.81 -1.39
CA TYR A 131 18.31 12.09 -1.27
C TYR A 131 19.54 12.10 -2.18
N ASP A 132 19.62 13.11 -3.03
CA ASP A 132 20.73 13.43 -3.93
C ASP A 132 21.43 14.67 -3.37
N ASP A 133 22.56 14.46 -2.68
CA ASP A 133 23.31 15.55 -2.04
C ASP A 133 23.96 16.48 -3.06
N ARG A 134 24.33 15.97 -4.24
CA ARG A 134 24.96 16.77 -5.30
C ARG A 134 24.00 17.80 -5.86
N LYS A 135 22.73 17.44 -6.04
CA LYS A 135 21.69 18.34 -6.53
C LYS A 135 20.90 19.02 -5.41
N LYS A 136 21.17 18.67 -4.14
CA LYS A 136 20.33 19.06 -2.99
C LYS A 136 18.86 18.81 -3.32
N ARG A 137 18.54 17.55 -3.57
CA ARG A 137 17.22 17.11 -4.02
C ARG A 137 16.75 15.91 -3.20
N LEU A 138 15.52 16.01 -2.72
CA LEU A 138 14.79 14.92 -2.08
C LEU A 138 13.66 14.49 -3.01
N ILE A 139 13.51 13.18 -3.19
CA ILE A 139 12.48 12.60 -4.06
C ILE A 139 11.72 11.55 -3.24
N LEU A 140 10.41 11.75 -3.10
CA LEU A 140 9.49 10.76 -2.54
C LEU A 140 8.67 10.19 -3.70
N ILE A 141 8.59 8.88 -3.83
CA ILE A 141 7.91 8.22 -4.95
C ILE A 141 6.97 7.17 -4.38
N ARG A 142 5.73 7.15 -4.87
CA ARG A 142 4.75 6.12 -4.55
C ARG A 142 4.39 5.34 -5.79
N ASP A 143 4.23 4.02 -5.64
CA ASP A 143 3.90 3.10 -6.73
C ASP A 143 2.58 3.45 -7.43
N ARG A 144 2.36 2.82 -8.60
CA ARG A 144 1.24 3.05 -9.52
C ARG A 144 -0.11 3.08 -8.83
N PHE A 145 -0.33 2.16 -7.89
CA PHE A 145 -1.60 1.96 -7.19
C PHE A 145 -1.60 2.49 -5.76
N GLY A 146 -0.46 2.97 -5.27
CA GLY A 146 -0.31 3.39 -3.89
C GLY A 146 -0.37 2.26 -2.88
N ILE A 147 0.03 1.04 -3.28
CA ILE A 147 -0.01 -0.16 -2.42
C ILE A 147 0.83 0.04 -1.17
N LYS A 148 2.05 0.58 -1.32
CA LYS A 148 2.88 0.95 -0.17
C LYS A 148 2.54 2.38 0.28
N PRO A 149 2.29 2.58 1.59
CA PRO A 149 1.92 3.90 2.08
C PRO A 149 3.15 4.81 2.14
N LEU A 150 2.94 6.07 1.75
CA LEU A 150 3.91 7.14 1.88
C LEU A 150 3.17 8.44 2.15
N TYR A 151 3.46 9.05 3.28
CA TYR A 151 2.88 10.30 3.73
C TYR A 151 3.97 11.35 3.86
N TYR A 152 3.57 12.62 3.77
CA TYR A 152 4.47 13.74 3.94
C TYR A 152 3.78 14.96 4.55
N SER A 153 4.57 15.83 5.15
CA SER A 153 4.18 17.17 5.59
C SER A 153 5.20 18.17 5.07
N VAL A 154 4.72 19.31 4.57
CA VAL A 154 5.55 20.41 4.09
C VAL A 154 5.16 21.65 4.88
N ASN A 155 6.15 22.33 5.44
CA ASN A 155 5.99 23.59 6.14
C ASN A 155 7.18 24.51 5.82
N ASP A 156 7.21 25.71 6.42
CA ASP A 156 8.26 26.69 6.18
C ASP A 156 9.66 26.20 6.60
N ASN A 157 9.72 25.21 7.50
CA ASN A 157 10.98 24.64 7.98
C ASN A 157 11.51 23.51 7.11
N GLY A 158 10.65 22.86 6.31
CA GLY A 158 11.08 21.81 5.39
C GLY A 158 10.04 20.73 5.11
N VAL A 159 10.54 19.52 4.84
CA VAL A 159 9.73 18.34 4.48
C VAL A 159 9.95 17.23 5.50
N VAL A 160 8.87 16.62 5.97
CA VAL A 160 8.87 15.43 6.84
C VAL A 160 8.10 14.32 6.15
N TRP A 161 8.57 13.07 6.23
CA TRP A 161 7.90 11.94 5.59
C TRP A 161 7.89 10.67 6.45
N GLY A 162 7.00 9.75 6.07
CA GLY A 162 6.83 8.49 6.78
C GLY A 162 5.96 7.50 6.03
N SER A 163 6.18 6.21 6.26
CA SER A 163 5.24 5.17 5.82
C SER A 163 3.91 5.23 6.55
N GLU A 164 3.86 5.86 7.72
CA GLU A 164 2.67 6.00 8.57
C GLU A 164 2.67 7.41 9.19
N VAL A 165 1.51 8.05 9.25
CA VAL A 165 1.32 9.42 9.74
C VAL A 165 1.87 9.58 11.15
N LYS A 166 1.72 8.59 12.02
CA LYS A 166 2.22 8.63 13.40
C LYS A 166 3.74 8.76 13.51
N SER A 167 4.51 8.40 12.48
CA SER A 167 5.95 8.70 12.43
C SER A 167 6.19 10.19 12.16
N ILE A 168 5.44 10.80 11.25
CA ILE A 168 5.49 12.23 10.95
C ILE A 168 5.11 13.06 12.18
N LEU A 169 4.09 12.62 12.93
CA LEU A 169 3.64 13.29 14.16
C LEU A 169 4.66 13.25 15.32
N LYS A 170 5.75 12.48 15.19
CA LYS A 170 6.88 12.55 16.15
C LYS A 170 7.84 13.69 15.86
N HIS A 171 7.78 14.27 14.68
CA HIS A 171 8.58 15.43 14.32
C HIS A 171 8.04 16.69 15.03
N PRO A 172 8.89 17.46 15.72
CA PRO A 172 8.46 18.63 16.51
C PRO A 172 7.81 19.75 15.69
N ASP A 173 8.10 19.85 14.40
CA ASP A 173 7.49 20.86 13.51
C ASP A 173 6.12 20.43 12.95
N VAL A 174 5.59 19.26 13.34
CA VAL A 174 4.28 18.78 12.90
C VAL A 174 3.34 18.68 14.09
N THR A 175 2.24 19.44 14.03
CA THR A 175 1.24 19.46 15.10
C THR A 175 0.17 18.38 14.86
N PRO A 176 -0.13 17.51 15.83
CA PRO A 176 -1.16 16.49 15.69
C PRO A 176 -2.57 17.12 15.82
N LYS A 177 -3.11 17.59 14.70
CA LYS A 177 -4.46 18.16 14.63
C LYS A 177 -5.31 17.40 13.61
N LEU A 178 -6.53 17.05 13.98
CA LEU A 178 -7.47 16.36 13.09
C LEU A 178 -7.99 17.32 12.02
N CYS A 179 -8.08 16.84 10.76
CA CYS A 179 -8.73 17.55 9.66
C CYS A 179 -10.21 17.14 9.61
N PRO A 180 -11.17 18.04 9.93
CA PRO A 180 -12.60 17.68 9.99
C PRO A 180 -13.13 17.15 8.66
N LYS A 181 -12.70 17.75 7.54
CA LYS A 181 -13.13 17.34 6.20
C LYS A 181 -12.64 15.93 5.85
N ALA A 182 -11.37 15.64 6.12
CA ALA A 182 -10.81 14.33 5.82
C ALA A 182 -11.32 13.25 6.78
N ALA A 183 -11.57 13.60 8.04
CA ALA A 183 -12.24 12.71 8.98
C ALA A 183 -13.64 12.31 8.47
N LEU A 184 -14.42 13.28 7.95
CA LEU A 184 -15.72 13.01 7.32
C LEU A 184 -15.59 12.07 6.12
N HIS A 185 -14.65 12.32 5.20
CA HIS A 185 -14.42 11.43 4.05
C HIS A 185 -14.08 10.00 4.48
N GLN A 186 -13.28 9.83 5.54
CA GLN A 186 -12.95 8.51 6.06
C GLN A 186 -14.15 7.81 6.72
N MET A 187 -15.06 8.58 7.35
CA MET A 187 -16.33 8.06 7.87
C MET A 187 -17.26 7.61 6.74
N MET A 188 -17.37 8.41 5.67
CA MET A 188 -18.09 8.07 4.43
C MET A 188 -17.37 7.03 3.55
N GLN A 189 -16.15 6.66 3.93
CA GLN A 189 -15.35 5.58 3.34
C GLN A 189 -14.87 5.79 1.93
N VAL A 190 -15.02 7.02 1.45
CA VAL A 190 -14.40 7.44 0.21
C VAL A 190 -12.92 7.70 0.47
N MET A 191 -12.07 6.90 -0.15
CA MET A 191 -10.64 7.16 -0.18
C MET A 191 -10.39 8.32 -1.13
N VAL A 192 -10.32 9.54 -0.60
CA VAL A 192 -9.90 10.71 -1.39
C VAL A 192 -8.38 10.66 -1.53
N PRO A 193 -7.84 10.43 -2.75
CA PRO A 193 -6.40 10.35 -2.95
C PRO A 193 -5.71 11.60 -2.42
N GLY A 194 -4.62 11.39 -1.67
CA GLY A 194 -3.84 12.48 -1.10
C GLY A 194 -4.27 12.97 0.29
N SER A 195 -5.44 12.56 0.79
CA SER A 195 -5.95 12.99 2.08
C SER A 195 -5.51 12.09 3.26
N THR A 196 -5.43 12.67 4.46
CA THR A 196 -5.27 11.95 5.73
C THR A 196 -6.18 12.56 6.79
N ALA A 197 -6.39 11.87 7.91
CA ALA A 197 -7.18 12.40 9.03
C ALA A 197 -6.54 13.61 9.74
N PHE A 198 -5.31 14.01 9.37
CA PHE A 198 -4.52 15.02 10.06
C PHE A 198 -4.29 16.26 9.18
N GLU A 199 -4.46 17.44 9.77
CA GLU A 199 -4.15 18.71 9.09
C GLU A 199 -2.65 18.81 8.80
N GLY A 200 -2.31 19.28 7.59
CA GLY A 200 -0.92 19.47 7.17
C GLY A 200 -0.15 18.18 6.88
N VAL A 201 -0.80 17.00 6.95
CA VAL A 201 -0.22 15.72 6.55
C VAL A 201 -1.00 15.17 5.35
N HIS A 202 -0.27 14.84 4.30
CA HIS A 202 -0.82 14.38 3.03
C HIS A 202 -0.31 12.99 2.71
N ALA A 203 -1.17 12.16 2.10
CA ALA A 203 -0.70 10.96 1.42
C ALA A 203 -0.08 11.36 0.08
N LEU A 204 1.05 10.80 -0.32
CA LEU A 204 1.48 10.95 -1.72
C LEU A 204 0.50 10.18 -2.60
N GLN A 205 0.00 10.77 -3.69
CA GLN A 205 -0.99 10.11 -4.53
C GLN A 205 -0.39 8.88 -5.25
N PRO A 206 -1.18 7.84 -5.57
CA PRO A 206 -0.76 6.75 -6.44
C PRO A 206 -0.16 7.26 -7.75
N GLY A 207 0.93 6.67 -8.24
CA GLY A 207 1.56 7.07 -9.51
C GLY A 207 2.18 8.47 -9.49
N HIS A 208 2.45 9.05 -8.31
CA HIS A 208 3.06 10.37 -8.17
C HIS A 208 4.42 10.32 -7.46
N MET A 209 5.21 11.36 -7.69
CA MET A 209 6.40 11.69 -6.93
C MET A 209 6.33 13.14 -6.42
N LEU A 210 6.87 13.38 -5.22
CA LEU A 210 7.15 14.71 -4.69
C LEU A 210 8.66 14.95 -4.79
N VAL A 211 9.03 16.01 -5.49
CA VAL A 211 10.42 16.47 -5.62
C VAL A 211 10.58 17.74 -4.80
N ALA A 212 11.48 17.73 -3.82
CA ALA A 212 11.90 18.91 -3.09
C ALA A 212 13.34 19.28 -3.45
N GLU A 213 13.59 20.54 -3.75
CA GLU A 213 14.90 21.04 -4.18
C GLU A 213 15.26 22.34 -3.49
N MET A 214 16.54 22.54 -3.20
CA MET A 214 17.05 23.82 -2.74
C MET A 214 17.24 24.78 -3.91
N ARG A 215 16.45 25.85 -3.98
CA ARG A 215 16.52 26.90 -5.01
C ARG A 215 16.56 28.27 -4.35
N ASN A 216 17.59 29.06 -4.68
CA ASN A 216 17.78 30.42 -4.14
C ASN A 216 17.73 30.47 -2.58
N GLY A 217 18.24 29.44 -1.90
CA GLY A 217 18.23 29.35 -0.44
C GLY A 217 16.87 28.96 0.18
N ARG A 218 15.87 28.63 -0.64
CA ARG A 218 14.56 28.13 -0.20
C ARG A 218 14.33 26.70 -0.68
N LEU A 219 13.70 25.90 0.16
CA LEU A 219 13.23 24.58 -0.22
C LEU A 219 11.92 24.72 -1.02
N GLU A 220 11.95 24.35 -2.30
CA GLU A 220 10.78 24.34 -3.17
C GLU A 220 10.31 22.92 -3.40
N THR A 221 9.00 22.70 -3.40
CA THR A 221 8.40 21.39 -3.61
C THR A 221 7.52 21.39 -4.86
N LYS A 222 7.56 20.29 -5.60
CA LYS A 222 6.71 20.05 -6.76
C LYS A 222 6.25 18.60 -6.76
N THR A 223 4.97 18.39 -7.02
CA THR A 223 4.42 17.05 -7.24
C THR A 223 4.27 16.79 -8.73
N GLU A 224 4.71 15.62 -9.19
CA GLU A 224 4.63 15.19 -10.57
C GLU A 224 3.97 13.81 -10.65
N ARG A 225 3.04 13.64 -11.59
CA ARG A 225 2.46 12.33 -11.93
C ARG A 225 3.40 11.64 -12.90
N TRP A 226 3.93 10.48 -12.51
CA TRP A 226 4.79 9.66 -13.37
C TRP A 226 4.04 8.48 -13.99
N TRP A 227 2.88 8.12 -13.44
CA TRP A 227 2.05 7.06 -13.99
C TRP A 227 0.56 7.36 -13.83
N ASP A 228 -0.23 6.94 -14.82
CA ASP A 228 -1.68 6.86 -14.76
C ASP A 228 -2.17 5.72 -15.67
N PHE A 229 -3.45 5.36 -15.52
CA PHE A 229 -4.12 4.52 -16.49
C PHE A 229 -4.26 5.23 -17.84
N VAL A 230 -4.03 4.46 -18.90
CA VAL A 230 -4.42 4.83 -20.25
C VAL A 230 -5.60 3.96 -20.62
N PHE A 231 -6.79 4.55 -20.63
CA PHE A 231 -8.00 3.84 -21.01
C PHE A 231 -8.15 3.80 -22.53
N PRO A 232 -8.59 2.68 -23.10
CA PRO A 232 -8.90 2.61 -24.52
C PRO A 232 -10.03 3.58 -24.87
N THR A 233 -9.91 4.18 -26.04
CA THR A 233 -10.90 5.02 -26.68
C THR A 233 -11.82 4.19 -27.58
N SER A 234 -12.94 4.77 -28.02
CA SER A 234 -13.85 4.14 -28.99
C SER A 234 -13.22 3.85 -30.36
N HIS A 235 -12.00 4.35 -30.60
CA HIS A 235 -11.24 4.14 -31.83
C HIS A 235 -10.19 3.03 -31.72
N ASP A 236 -9.94 2.52 -30.52
CA ASP A 236 -9.01 1.41 -30.33
C ASP A 236 -9.62 0.11 -30.86
N PRO A 237 -8.82 -0.81 -31.42
CA PRO A 237 -9.31 -2.10 -31.87
C PRO A 237 -10.02 -2.80 -30.71
N ASN A 238 -11.20 -3.36 -30.97
CA ASN A 238 -11.88 -4.23 -30.03
C ASN A 238 -11.57 -5.69 -30.40
N PRO A 239 -10.60 -6.35 -29.74
CA PRO A 239 -10.27 -7.74 -29.99
C PRO A 239 -11.43 -8.67 -29.64
N ASP A 240 -11.30 -9.93 -30.03
CA ASP A 240 -12.22 -10.99 -29.64
C ASP A 240 -12.29 -11.07 -28.09
N PRO A 241 -13.48 -11.13 -27.47
CA PRO A 241 -13.65 -11.45 -26.05
C PRO A 241 -12.74 -12.59 -25.53
N ALA A 242 -12.49 -13.62 -26.34
CA ALA A 242 -11.58 -14.71 -25.98
C ALA A 242 -10.13 -14.25 -25.73
N GLU A 243 -9.64 -13.25 -26.47
CA GLU A 243 -8.31 -12.67 -26.28
C GLU A 243 -8.21 -11.91 -24.95
N TYR A 244 -9.27 -11.24 -24.52
CA TYR A 244 -9.31 -10.59 -23.21
C TYR A 244 -9.28 -11.62 -22.08
N VAL A 245 -10.06 -12.70 -22.18
CA VAL A 245 -10.07 -13.77 -21.18
C VAL A 245 -8.68 -14.41 -21.05
N GLN A 246 -8.06 -14.80 -22.17
CA GLN A 246 -6.71 -15.36 -22.15
C GLN A 246 -5.70 -14.34 -21.62
N GLY A 247 -5.80 -13.09 -22.05
CA GLY A 247 -4.91 -12.02 -21.62
C GLY A 247 -4.98 -11.73 -20.11
N VAL A 248 -6.15 -11.85 -19.48
CA VAL A 248 -6.30 -11.76 -18.02
C VAL A 248 -5.68 -12.97 -17.35
N GLN A 249 -5.94 -14.19 -17.84
CA GLN A 249 -5.37 -15.42 -17.27
C GLN A 249 -3.83 -15.38 -17.29
N ASP A 250 -3.22 -15.06 -18.42
CA ASP A 250 -1.76 -15.01 -18.58
C ASP A 250 -1.13 -14.00 -17.61
N ARG A 251 -1.72 -12.79 -17.52
CA ARG A 251 -1.22 -11.72 -16.65
C ARG A 251 -1.43 -12.04 -15.17
N LEU A 252 -2.51 -12.72 -14.81
CA LEU A 252 -2.77 -13.14 -13.43
C LEU A 252 -1.80 -14.24 -13.01
N ILE A 253 -1.51 -15.22 -13.88
CA ILE A 253 -0.49 -16.24 -13.65
C ILE A 253 0.88 -15.59 -13.42
N ASP A 254 1.32 -14.69 -14.30
CA ASP A 254 2.58 -13.96 -14.16
C ASP A 254 2.63 -13.13 -12.87
N ALA A 255 1.52 -12.46 -12.53
CA ALA A 255 1.41 -11.63 -11.34
C ALA A 255 1.53 -12.45 -10.04
N VAL A 256 0.94 -13.65 -9.98
CA VAL A 256 1.05 -14.57 -8.84
C VAL A 256 2.45 -15.17 -8.78
N ALA A 257 2.96 -15.72 -9.88
CA ALA A 257 4.30 -16.32 -9.94
C ALA A 257 5.39 -15.34 -9.47
N THR A 258 5.31 -14.09 -9.92
CA THR A 258 6.24 -13.02 -9.53
C THR A 258 6.18 -12.71 -8.03
N ARG A 259 5.00 -12.76 -7.40
CA ARG A 259 4.82 -12.46 -5.96
C ARG A 259 5.21 -13.61 -5.04
N LEU A 260 5.31 -14.83 -5.58
CA LEU A 260 5.81 -16.00 -4.87
C LEU A 260 7.35 -16.06 -4.86
N GLU A 261 8.03 -15.19 -5.60
CA GLU A 261 9.49 -15.10 -5.62
C GLU A 261 10.02 -14.36 -4.36
N ALA A 262 10.27 -15.11 -3.29
CA ALA A 262 10.84 -14.59 -2.04
C ALA A 262 11.87 -15.55 -1.41
N ASP A 263 12.75 -15.04 -0.54
CA ASP A 263 13.70 -15.86 0.24
C ASP A 263 13.05 -16.44 1.53
N VAL A 264 11.75 -16.19 1.73
CA VAL A 264 10.94 -16.64 2.87
C VAL A 264 9.65 -17.30 2.39
N PRO A 265 9.01 -18.16 3.20
CA PRO A 265 7.71 -18.72 2.86
C PRO A 265 6.65 -17.64 2.62
N VAL A 266 5.86 -17.82 1.56
CA VAL A 266 4.75 -16.94 1.19
C VAL A 266 3.44 -17.72 1.34
N GLY A 267 2.53 -17.21 2.17
CA GLY A 267 1.18 -17.78 2.34
C GLY A 267 0.16 -17.10 1.44
N CYS A 268 -1.10 -17.50 1.56
CA CYS A 268 -2.23 -16.82 0.93
C CYS A 268 -3.29 -16.48 1.97
N TYR A 269 -4.00 -15.37 1.77
CA TYR A 269 -5.30 -15.17 2.39
C TYR A 269 -6.37 -15.88 1.55
N LEU A 270 -7.24 -16.62 2.24
CA LEU A 270 -8.32 -17.37 1.62
C LEU A 270 -9.65 -17.00 2.27
N SER A 271 -10.52 -16.38 1.48
CA SER A 271 -11.95 -16.22 1.74
C SER A 271 -12.76 -17.18 0.86
N GLY A 272 -14.07 -17.22 1.03
CA GLY A 272 -14.96 -17.95 0.11
C GLY A 272 -15.12 -17.29 -1.27
N GLY A 273 -14.61 -16.07 -1.43
CA GLY A 273 -14.74 -15.28 -2.66
C GLY A 273 -13.88 -15.79 -3.82
N ILE A 274 -14.33 -15.48 -5.04
CA ILE A 274 -13.66 -15.90 -6.28
C ILE A 274 -12.21 -15.38 -6.38
N ASP A 275 -11.92 -14.19 -5.86
CA ASP A 275 -10.62 -13.55 -5.99
C ASP A 275 -9.55 -14.31 -5.22
N SER A 276 -9.80 -14.53 -3.92
CA SER A 276 -8.85 -15.24 -3.05
C SER A 276 -8.75 -16.72 -3.41
N CYS A 277 -9.85 -17.35 -3.83
CA CYS A 277 -9.82 -18.72 -4.35
C CYS A 277 -8.99 -18.82 -5.63
N SER A 278 -9.10 -17.86 -6.55
CA SER A 278 -8.30 -17.82 -7.78
C SER A 278 -6.81 -17.66 -7.47
N ILE A 279 -6.45 -16.75 -6.55
CA ILE A 279 -5.08 -16.58 -6.10
C ILE A 279 -4.52 -17.87 -5.47
N LEU A 280 -5.28 -18.54 -4.60
CA LEU A 280 -4.84 -19.79 -3.97
C LEU A 280 -4.68 -20.92 -5.00
N GLY A 281 -5.62 -21.06 -5.93
CA GLY A 281 -5.56 -22.07 -6.99
C GLY A 281 -4.34 -21.90 -7.88
N LEU A 282 -4.01 -20.66 -8.25
CA LEU A 282 -2.79 -20.35 -9.01
C LEU A 282 -1.54 -20.60 -8.17
N ALA A 283 -1.50 -20.14 -6.91
CA ALA A 283 -0.35 -20.29 -6.05
C ALA A 283 0.00 -21.77 -5.79
N THR A 284 -1.01 -22.60 -5.53
CA THR A 284 -0.84 -24.05 -5.31
C THR A 284 -0.39 -24.78 -6.57
N THR A 285 -0.80 -24.33 -7.75
CA THR A 285 -0.33 -24.89 -9.03
C THR A 285 1.14 -24.53 -9.32
N LEU A 286 1.59 -23.36 -8.86
CA LEU A 286 2.94 -22.84 -9.09
C LEU A 286 3.96 -23.32 -8.05
N GLN A 287 3.52 -23.84 -6.90
CA GLN A 287 4.39 -24.33 -5.83
C GLN A 287 4.40 -25.86 -5.75
N GLN A 288 5.54 -26.41 -5.33
CA GLN A 288 5.70 -27.87 -5.14
C GLN A 288 5.27 -28.33 -3.74
N SER A 289 5.24 -27.42 -2.78
CA SER A 289 4.81 -27.68 -1.40
C SER A 289 3.39 -27.15 -1.18
N PRO A 290 2.62 -27.73 -0.25
CA PRO A 290 1.34 -27.17 0.16
C PRO A 290 1.46 -25.69 0.53
N VAL A 291 0.59 -24.86 -0.05
CA VAL A 291 0.53 -23.43 0.27
C VAL A 291 -0.24 -23.25 1.57
N LYS A 292 0.34 -22.51 2.52
CA LYS A 292 -0.37 -22.14 3.76
C LYS A 292 -1.45 -21.11 3.43
N ALA A 293 -2.70 -21.41 3.75
CA ALA A 293 -3.85 -20.55 3.49
C ALA A 293 -4.46 -20.08 4.81
N PHE A 294 -4.58 -18.78 5.04
CA PHE A 294 -5.16 -18.22 6.26
C PHE A 294 -6.60 -17.77 5.99
N THR A 295 -7.54 -18.28 6.79
CA THR A 295 -8.97 -17.99 6.69
C THR A 295 -9.50 -17.46 8.02
N ILE A 296 -10.24 -16.37 7.97
CA ILE A 296 -11.04 -15.89 9.12
C ILE A 296 -12.39 -16.61 9.09
N ALA A 297 -12.83 -17.09 10.24
CA ALA A 297 -14.19 -17.58 10.45
C ALA A 297 -14.81 -16.85 11.65
N PHE A 298 -16.13 -16.68 11.61
CA PHE A 298 -16.90 -16.07 12.67
C PHE A 298 -17.82 -17.11 13.30
N ASP A 299 -18.22 -16.88 14.55
CA ASP A 299 -19.04 -17.84 15.29
C ASP A 299 -20.54 -17.82 14.90
N SER A 300 -20.92 -16.93 13.99
CA SER A 300 -22.28 -16.79 13.49
C SER A 300 -22.38 -17.34 12.07
N ASP A 301 -23.32 -18.28 11.87
CA ASP A 301 -23.61 -18.90 10.57
C ASP A 301 -23.99 -17.87 9.49
N GLU A 302 -24.53 -16.72 9.88
CA GLU A 302 -24.88 -15.62 8.95
C GLU A 302 -23.65 -14.95 8.32
N TYR A 303 -22.48 -15.06 8.95
CA TYR A 303 -21.23 -14.42 8.52
C TYR A 303 -20.13 -15.44 8.18
N ASP A 304 -20.39 -16.74 8.31
CA ASP A 304 -19.38 -17.78 8.11
C ASP A 304 -19.27 -18.25 6.65
N GLU A 305 -18.39 -17.59 5.89
CA GLU A 305 -18.00 -18.02 4.54
C GLU A 305 -17.01 -19.21 4.52
N SER A 306 -16.64 -19.75 5.68
CA SER A 306 -15.54 -20.73 5.78
C SER A 306 -15.79 -22.03 5.03
N ASN A 307 -17.04 -22.38 4.73
CA ASN A 307 -17.39 -23.58 3.98
C ASN A 307 -16.79 -23.60 2.56
N ILE A 308 -16.87 -22.47 1.84
CA ILE A 308 -16.30 -22.38 0.48
C ILE A 308 -14.78 -22.34 0.56
N ALA A 309 -14.22 -21.57 1.52
CA ALA A 309 -12.79 -21.53 1.76
C ALA A 309 -12.22 -22.92 2.07
N LYS A 310 -12.89 -23.70 2.92
CA LYS A 310 -12.50 -25.08 3.25
C LYS A 310 -12.56 -25.98 2.02
N LEU A 311 -13.65 -25.92 1.25
CA LEU A 311 -13.75 -26.67 0.00
C LEU A 311 -12.60 -26.35 -0.96
N MET A 312 -12.23 -25.08 -1.07
CA MET A 312 -11.12 -24.65 -1.93
C MET A 312 -9.77 -25.14 -1.41
N ALA A 313 -9.54 -25.06 -0.10
CA ALA A 313 -8.32 -25.59 0.52
C ALA A 313 -8.20 -27.11 0.31
N ASP A 314 -9.27 -27.86 0.56
CA ASP A 314 -9.31 -29.31 0.37
C ASP A 314 -9.05 -29.70 -1.10
N ARG A 315 -9.64 -28.96 -2.06
CA ARG A 315 -9.44 -29.22 -3.50
C ARG A 315 -8.03 -28.92 -3.99
N THR A 316 -7.37 -27.92 -3.41
CA THR A 316 -6.02 -27.51 -3.81
C THR A 316 -4.92 -28.17 -2.98
N GLY A 317 -5.28 -28.93 -1.94
CA GLY A 317 -4.32 -29.51 -1.00
C GLY A 317 -3.59 -28.44 -0.16
N ALA A 318 -4.18 -27.26 -0.01
CA ALA A 318 -3.60 -26.17 0.77
C ALA A 318 -3.63 -26.48 2.28
N GLU A 319 -2.60 -26.04 3.01
CA GLU A 319 -2.58 -26.15 4.47
C GLU A 319 -3.39 -25.00 5.07
N GLN A 320 -4.68 -25.24 5.36
CA GLN A 320 -5.55 -24.21 5.90
C GLN A 320 -5.30 -23.93 7.38
N GLU A 321 -5.18 -22.65 7.71
CA GLU A 321 -5.14 -22.10 9.06
C GLU A 321 -6.42 -21.32 9.32
N LEU A 322 -7.29 -21.86 10.17
CA LEU A 322 -8.55 -21.22 10.53
C LEU A 322 -8.39 -20.35 11.79
N LEU A 323 -8.69 -19.07 11.66
CA LEU A 323 -8.77 -18.13 12.77
C LEU A 323 -10.24 -17.83 13.08
N ARG A 324 -10.76 -18.45 14.13
CA ARG A 324 -12.10 -18.15 14.66
C ARG A 324 -12.07 -16.89 15.50
N LEU A 325 -12.94 -15.94 15.20
CA LEU A 325 -13.09 -14.68 15.92
C LEU A 325 -14.53 -14.51 16.39
N THR A 326 -14.67 -14.20 17.68
CA THR A 326 -15.94 -13.84 18.31
C THR A 326 -16.10 -12.32 18.30
N GLU A 327 -17.30 -11.84 18.60
CA GLU A 327 -17.57 -10.42 18.84
C GLU A 327 -16.56 -9.78 19.82
N LYS A 328 -16.19 -10.50 20.88
CA LYS A 328 -15.30 -9.98 21.93
C LYS A 328 -13.88 -9.72 21.43
N GLU A 329 -13.38 -10.47 20.44
CA GLU A 329 -12.08 -10.18 19.83
C GLU A 329 -12.11 -8.97 18.88
N LEU A 330 -13.28 -8.61 18.36
CA LEU A 330 -13.43 -7.58 17.34
C LEU A 330 -13.59 -6.16 17.94
N TYR A 331 -14.11 -6.04 19.15
CA TYR A 331 -14.33 -4.75 19.82
C TYR A 331 -13.30 -4.45 20.90
N GLY A 332 -13.42 -3.26 21.52
CA GLY A 332 -12.59 -2.84 22.65
C GLY A 332 -11.13 -2.58 22.23
N PRO A 333 -10.14 -3.05 23.01
CA PRO A 333 -8.73 -2.74 22.76
C PRO A 333 -8.22 -3.16 21.37
N ALA A 334 -8.76 -4.23 20.79
CA ALA A 334 -8.37 -4.67 19.45
C ALA A 334 -8.77 -3.65 18.37
N PHE A 335 -9.96 -3.04 18.53
CA PHE A 335 -10.44 -1.98 17.63
C PHE A 335 -9.55 -0.74 17.72
N GLU A 336 -9.19 -0.31 18.93
CA GLU A 336 -8.26 0.82 19.15
C GLU A 336 -6.89 0.56 18.51
N ARG A 337 -6.36 -0.67 18.66
CA ARG A 337 -5.07 -1.06 18.08
C ARG A 337 -5.14 -1.13 16.56
N ALA A 338 -6.19 -1.71 15.99
CA ALA A 338 -6.40 -1.72 14.54
C ALA A 338 -6.49 -0.29 13.99
N THR A 339 -7.21 0.60 14.69
CA THR A 339 -7.35 2.02 14.32
C THR A 339 -6.00 2.73 14.38
N TRP A 340 -5.19 2.46 15.41
CA TRP A 340 -3.83 2.99 15.52
C TRP A 340 -2.91 2.55 14.37
N HIS A 341 -3.06 1.32 13.88
CA HIS A 341 -2.29 0.82 12.75
C HIS A 341 -2.79 1.34 11.39
N ALA A 342 -4.11 1.47 11.22
CA ALA A 342 -4.69 1.91 9.95
C ALA A 342 -4.72 3.44 9.81
N GLU A 343 -4.63 4.18 10.92
CA GLU A 343 -4.63 5.64 10.96
C GLU A 343 -5.87 6.27 10.32
N ARG A 344 -6.98 5.52 10.37
CA ARG A 344 -8.30 5.89 9.84
C ARG A 344 -9.43 5.21 10.61
N THR A 345 -10.65 5.72 10.42
CA THR A 345 -11.88 5.12 10.95
C THR A 345 -12.32 3.89 10.14
N PHE A 346 -13.10 3.01 10.80
CA PHE A 346 -13.78 1.87 10.18
C PHE A 346 -15.27 1.90 10.53
N TYR A 347 -16.14 1.53 9.58
CA TYR A 347 -17.56 1.22 9.83
C TYR A 347 -17.83 -0.19 10.34
N ASN A 348 -16.92 -1.12 10.03
CA ASN A 348 -17.08 -2.53 10.35
C ASN A 348 -15.78 -3.05 10.98
N THR A 349 -15.86 -4.26 11.51
CA THR A 349 -14.76 -4.89 12.25
C THR A 349 -13.83 -5.71 11.36
N LEU A 350 -13.99 -5.68 10.03
CA LEU A 350 -13.16 -6.45 9.08
C LEU A 350 -11.68 -6.08 9.20
N ALA A 351 -11.37 -4.78 9.39
CA ALA A 351 -10.00 -4.34 9.60
C ALA A 351 -9.39 -4.89 10.91
N VAL A 352 -10.21 -5.05 11.95
CA VAL A 352 -9.79 -5.67 13.22
C VAL A 352 -9.55 -7.16 13.03
N ALA A 353 -10.42 -7.84 12.29
CA ALA A 353 -10.25 -9.24 11.94
C ALA A 353 -8.96 -9.47 11.12
N LYS A 354 -8.69 -8.63 10.12
CA LYS A 354 -7.44 -8.64 9.34
C LYS A 354 -6.22 -8.35 10.21
N TRP A 355 -6.34 -7.46 11.21
CA TRP A 355 -5.27 -7.22 12.18
C TRP A 355 -4.95 -8.49 12.98
N HIS A 356 -5.95 -9.20 13.52
CA HIS A 356 -5.72 -10.50 14.18
C HIS A 356 -5.15 -11.56 13.24
N MET A 357 -5.64 -11.63 11.99
CA MET A 357 -5.12 -12.55 10.99
C MET A 357 -3.63 -12.29 10.71
N SER A 358 -3.21 -11.03 10.56
CA SER A 358 -1.79 -10.69 10.37
C SER A 358 -0.91 -11.13 11.56
N ARG A 359 -1.43 -11.07 12.79
CA ARG A 359 -0.75 -11.61 13.97
C ARG A 359 -0.63 -13.12 13.93
N ARG A 360 -1.67 -13.83 13.48
CA ARG A 360 -1.65 -15.29 13.29
C ARG A 360 -0.63 -15.68 12.22
N VAL A 361 -0.58 -15.00 11.08
CA VAL A 361 0.44 -15.19 10.03
C VAL A 361 1.84 -15.16 10.64
N ARG A 362 2.13 -14.11 11.43
CA ARG A 362 3.42 -13.97 12.11
C ARG A 362 3.67 -15.08 13.12
N ALA A 363 2.66 -15.49 13.90
CA ALA A 363 2.76 -16.59 14.86
C ALA A 363 3.04 -17.94 14.18
N CYS A 364 2.58 -18.12 12.94
CA CYS A 364 2.89 -19.28 12.09
C CYS A 364 4.25 -19.15 11.37
N ASN A 365 5.08 -18.16 11.71
CA ASN A 365 6.40 -17.90 11.12
C ASN A 365 6.37 -17.50 9.63
N TYR A 366 5.25 -16.94 9.16
CA TYR A 366 5.16 -16.33 7.83
C TYR A 366 5.41 -14.81 7.92
N LYS A 367 6.08 -14.26 6.90
CA LYS A 367 6.35 -12.82 6.78
C LYS A 367 5.64 -12.17 5.60
N ALA A 368 5.19 -12.96 4.63
CA ALA A 368 4.55 -12.52 3.40
C ALA A 368 3.32 -13.37 3.10
N VAL A 369 2.29 -12.72 2.54
CA VAL A 369 1.06 -13.34 2.06
C VAL A 369 0.62 -12.66 0.76
N VAL A 370 0.03 -13.43 -0.15
CA VAL A 370 -0.67 -12.91 -1.34
C VAL A 370 -2.16 -12.84 -1.04
N THR A 371 -2.83 -11.81 -1.55
CA THR A 371 -4.27 -11.57 -1.34
C THR A 371 -4.95 -11.33 -2.69
N GLY A 372 -6.28 -11.46 -2.73
CA GLY A 372 -7.11 -11.10 -3.89
C GLY A 372 -7.60 -9.64 -3.89
N GLU A 373 -7.04 -8.78 -3.04
CA GLU A 373 -7.48 -7.37 -2.95
C GLU A 373 -7.15 -6.60 -4.23
N GLY A 374 -8.04 -5.70 -4.65
CA GLY A 374 -7.93 -4.96 -5.91
C GLY A 374 -8.76 -5.56 -7.06
N SER A 375 -9.32 -6.76 -6.88
CA SER A 375 -10.11 -7.44 -7.91
C SER A 375 -11.44 -6.71 -8.17
N ASP A 376 -12.20 -6.40 -7.12
CA ASP A 376 -13.48 -5.71 -7.23
C ASP A 376 -13.34 -4.33 -7.88
N GLU A 377 -12.28 -3.58 -7.56
CA GLU A 377 -11.99 -2.28 -8.14
C GLU A 377 -11.61 -2.37 -9.63
N LEU A 378 -10.95 -3.45 -10.04
CA LEU A 378 -10.52 -3.65 -11.43
C LEU A 378 -11.65 -4.19 -12.32
N PHE A 379 -12.46 -5.10 -11.80
CA PHE A 379 -13.48 -5.84 -12.56
C PHE A 379 -14.92 -5.37 -12.30
N GLY A 380 -15.12 -4.38 -11.43
CA GLY A 380 -16.45 -3.87 -11.08
C GLY A 380 -17.26 -4.87 -10.24
N GLY A 381 -16.60 -5.60 -9.33
CA GLY A 381 -17.20 -6.69 -8.56
C GLY A 381 -18.21 -6.26 -7.48
N TYR A 382 -18.22 -4.98 -7.11
CA TYR A 382 -19.13 -4.49 -6.08
C TYR A 382 -20.61 -4.51 -6.51
N PRO A 383 -21.54 -4.83 -5.58
CA PRO A 383 -22.97 -4.87 -5.87
C PRO A 383 -23.56 -3.58 -6.46
N PHE A 384 -23.04 -2.42 -6.06
CA PHE A 384 -23.50 -1.13 -6.57
C PHE A 384 -23.15 -0.92 -8.05
N PHE A 385 -22.01 -1.43 -8.54
CA PHE A 385 -21.71 -1.37 -9.97
C PHE A 385 -22.67 -2.23 -10.78
N LYS A 386 -22.99 -3.42 -10.29
CA LYS A 386 -24.00 -4.29 -10.91
C LYS A 386 -25.37 -3.60 -10.96
N ARG A 387 -25.80 -2.97 -9.86
CA ARG A 387 -27.08 -2.24 -9.79
C ARG A 387 -27.11 -1.04 -10.72
N ASP A 388 -26.04 -0.25 -10.75
CA ASP A 388 -25.95 0.94 -11.61
C ASP A 388 -25.90 0.55 -13.10
N TRP A 389 -25.32 -0.60 -13.43
CA TRP A 389 -25.21 -1.09 -14.81
C TRP A 389 -26.45 -1.84 -15.31
N LEU A 390 -27.02 -2.74 -14.50
CA LEU A 390 -28.10 -3.65 -14.90
C LEU A 390 -29.48 -3.25 -14.35
N GLY A 391 -29.56 -2.29 -13.41
CA GLY A 391 -30.79 -1.94 -12.70
C GLY A 391 -31.11 -2.89 -11.53
N ARG A 392 -32.32 -2.79 -10.96
CA ARG A 392 -32.80 -3.68 -9.89
C ARG A 392 -33.19 -5.04 -10.46
N GLU A 393 -32.25 -5.98 -10.52
CA GLU A 393 -32.57 -7.41 -10.74
C GLU A 393 -32.61 -8.23 -9.43
N ASP A 394 -32.15 -7.66 -8.31
CA ASP A 394 -31.94 -8.40 -7.05
C ASP A 394 -32.87 -7.89 -5.93
N GLU A 395 -33.67 -8.77 -5.32
CA GLU A 395 -34.55 -8.49 -4.16
C GLU A 395 -33.74 -8.36 -2.86
N GLY A 396 -32.72 -7.49 -2.84
CA GLY A 396 -32.07 -7.05 -1.62
C GLY A 396 -31.49 -8.17 -0.76
N GLY A 397 -30.70 -9.07 -1.34
CA GLY A 397 -29.98 -10.13 -0.63
C GLY A 397 -29.01 -9.61 0.45
N LEU A 398 -27.94 -10.36 0.75
CA LEU A 398 -27.01 -10.11 1.87
C LEU A 398 -26.40 -8.68 1.98
N PHE A 399 -26.56 -7.86 0.94
CA PHE A 399 -25.98 -6.52 0.80
C PHE A 399 -26.98 -5.36 0.99
N ALA A 400 -28.28 -5.64 1.17
CA ALA A 400 -29.28 -4.61 1.43
C ALA A 400 -29.07 -3.94 2.80
N GLY A 401 -29.22 -2.62 2.85
CA GLY A 401 -29.09 -1.81 4.09
C GLY A 401 -27.65 -1.50 4.50
N ALA A 402 -26.65 -2.31 4.09
CA ALA A 402 -25.24 -2.09 4.43
C ALA A 402 -24.40 -1.49 3.28
N ILE A 403 -24.59 -1.97 2.04
CA ILE A 403 -23.83 -1.54 0.86
C ILE A 403 -24.77 -0.94 -0.20
N LEU A 404 -25.99 -1.47 -0.29
CA LEU A 404 -27.03 -0.98 -1.18
C LEU A 404 -28.16 -0.36 -0.37
N SER A 405 -28.63 0.80 -0.81
CA SER A 405 -29.81 1.43 -0.21
C SER A 405 -31.06 0.59 -0.45
N GLU A 406 -31.89 0.43 0.58
CA GLU A 406 -33.20 -0.23 0.50
C GLU A 406 -34.15 0.56 -0.43
N GLU A 407 -34.08 1.88 -0.34
CA GLU A 407 -34.87 2.84 -1.12
C GLU A 407 -33.98 3.58 -2.13
N ASP A 408 -34.46 3.77 -3.36
CA ASP A 408 -33.73 4.59 -4.33
C ASP A 408 -33.85 6.07 -3.98
N MET A 409 -32.71 6.77 -3.98
CA MET A 409 -32.66 8.21 -3.84
C MET A 409 -32.07 8.87 -5.08
N THR A 410 -32.58 10.05 -5.40
CA THR A 410 -32.03 10.93 -6.43
C THR A 410 -31.49 12.20 -5.81
N HIS A 411 -30.33 12.68 -6.25
CA HIS A 411 -29.77 13.94 -5.81
C HIS A 411 -29.39 14.84 -7.00
N PRO A 412 -29.89 16.08 -7.10
CA PRO A 412 -29.64 16.95 -8.25
C PRO A 412 -28.17 17.13 -8.60
N ALA A 413 -27.28 17.23 -7.61
CA ALA A 413 -25.84 17.39 -7.87
C ALA A 413 -25.19 16.12 -8.46
N TRP A 414 -25.71 14.93 -8.14
CA TRP A 414 -25.20 13.69 -8.73
C TRP A 414 -25.77 13.47 -10.12
N GLU A 415 -27.04 13.80 -10.34
CA GLU A 415 -27.66 13.81 -11.67
C GLU A 415 -26.91 14.76 -12.62
N ASP A 416 -26.56 15.97 -12.17
CA ASP A 416 -25.78 16.93 -12.96
C ASP A 416 -24.36 16.44 -13.26
N LEU A 417 -23.69 15.79 -12.30
CA LEU A 417 -22.31 15.34 -12.43
C LEU A 417 -22.16 14.03 -13.23
N CYS A 418 -23.05 13.07 -12.99
CA CYS A 418 -22.92 11.69 -13.46
C CYS A 418 -24.04 11.27 -14.42
N GLY A 419 -25.14 12.03 -14.52
CA GLY A 419 -26.34 11.65 -15.28
C GLY A 419 -27.24 10.62 -14.59
N PHE A 420 -26.89 10.23 -13.36
CA PHE A 420 -27.66 9.39 -12.44
C PHE A 420 -27.12 9.58 -11.02
N THR A 421 -27.86 9.13 -10.01
CA THR A 421 -27.40 9.13 -8.61
C THR A 421 -26.75 7.78 -8.26
N PRO A 422 -25.41 7.69 -8.09
CA PRO A 422 -24.72 6.42 -7.91
C PRO A 422 -25.20 5.64 -6.69
N SER A 423 -25.44 4.33 -6.86
CA SER A 423 -26.02 3.48 -5.81
C SER A 423 -25.18 3.44 -4.54
N PHE A 424 -23.85 3.57 -4.64
CA PHE A 424 -22.94 3.54 -3.49
C PHE A 424 -23.11 4.74 -2.54
N MET A 425 -23.64 5.88 -3.04
CA MET A 425 -23.78 7.11 -2.24
C MET A 425 -25.14 7.20 -1.53
N GLN A 426 -26.15 6.50 -2.06
CA GLN A 426 -27.54 6.59 -1.58
C GLN A 426 -27.72 6.22 -0.09
N PRO A 427 -27.05 5.19 0.48
CA PRO A 427 -27.15 4.90 1.92
C PRO A 427 -26.71 6.08 2.79
N TRP A 428 -25.67 6.81 2.37
CA TRP A 428 -25.16 7.96 3.12
C TRP A 428 -26.08 9.17 3.04
N MET A 429 -26.73 9.37 1.90
CA MET A 429 -27.74 10.41 1.74
C MET A 429 -28.93 10.17 2.67
N LEU A 430 -29.44 8.93 2.74
CA LEU A 430 -30.52 8.55 3.66
C LEU A 430 -30.15 8.81 5.12
N VAL A 431 -28.92 8.47 5.52
CA VAL A 431 -28.44 8.69 6.89
C VAL A 431 -28.35 10.17 7.24
N LEU A 432 -28.06 11.05 6.28
CA LEU A 432 -27.99 12.49 6.52
C LEU A 432 -29.37 13.17 6.56
N GLU A 433 -30.37 12.59 5.92
CA GLU A 433 -31.76 13.10 5.95
C GLU A 433 -32.54 12.71 7.20
N ARG A 434 -32.19 11.56 7.82
CA ARG A 434 -32.77 11.08 9.08
C ARG A 434 -32.13 11.76 10.28
#